data_AF-A0AAD2FFZ3-F1
#
_entry.id   AF-A0AAD2FFZ3-F1
#
_cell.length_a   1.000
_cell.length_b   1.000
_cell.length_c   1.000
_cell.angle_alpha   90.00
_cell.angle_beta   90.00
_cell.angle_gamma   90.00
#
_symmetry.space_group_name_H-M   'P 1'
#
loop_
_entity.id
_entity.type
_entity.pdbx_description
1 polymer ?
#
loop_
_entity_poly.entity_id
_entity_poly.type
_entity_poly.pdbx_seq_one_letter_code
_entity_poly.pdbx_strand_id
1 'polypeptide(L)'
;MSYREAIQLNNQATSLLESKRFDEAILVACAAMEVFQKQTPTAEKVSLCGNDFVDQCMLSRHRDCDCDSNTMDEEYTYEHGIVLPLNTMDGTVITPVLIFNCALSHHLAARHCNDHAICSQHFLNKAQRLYTLAYDQQDQDQNMIFQAVIVDNIGVIRKILGNEEEAQACFEHLTSMLMMMIYCTEDDSCLGENKYRQHVQGFFWMNILENQRSLAPAA
;
A
#
# COMPACT_ATOMS: atom_id res chain seq x y z
N MET A 1 -12.25 -19.79 12.94
CA MET A 1 -12.32 -18.59 13.79
C MET A 1 -12.80 -17.44 12.92
N SER A 2 -13.63 -16.53 13.43
CA SER A 2 -14.16 -15.41 12.63
C SER A 2 -13.38 -14.15 12.94
N TYR A 3 -12.65 -13.62 11.95
CA TYR A 3 -11.90 -12.36 12.04
C TYR A 3 -12.77 -11.12 11.79
N ARG A 4 -14.09 -11.26 11.90
CA ARG A 4 -15.07 -10.27 11.46
C ARG A 4 -14.90 -8.92 12.12
N GLU A 5 -14.63 -8.89 13.43
CA GLU A 5 -14.44 -7.65 14.18
C GLU A 5 -13.20 -6.90 13.72
N ALA A 6 -12.06 -7.59 13.56
CA ALA A 6 -10.84 -6.98 13.03
C ALA A 6 -11.03 -6.40 11.62
N ILE A 7 -11.75 -7.13 10.75
CA ILE A 7 -12.09 -6.67 9.39
C ILE A 7 -13.01 -5.45 9.43
N GLN A 8 -14.01 -5.41 10.32
CA GLN A 8 -14.88 -4.25 10.48
C GLN A 8 -14.10 -3.01 10.90
N LEU A 9 -13.21 -3.15 11.88
CA LEU A 9 -12.33 -2.06 12.32
C LEU A 9 -11.40 -1.60 11.19
N ASN A 10 -10.82 -2.52 10.42
CA ASN A 10 -10.00 -2.18 9.25
C ASN A 10 -10.76 -1.33 8.21
N ASN A 11 -11.98 -1.77 7.87
CA ASN A 11 -12.80 -1.08 6.89
C ASN A 11 -13.27 0.29 7.44
N GLN A 12 -13.50 0.40 8.74
CA GLN A 12 -13.75 1.68 9.41
C GLN A 12 -12.53 2.61 9.34
N ALA A 13 -11.31 2.11 9.60
CA ALA A 13 -10.09 2.90 9.45
C ALA A 13 -9.94 3.41 8.01
N THR A 14 -10.26 2.58 7.01
CA THR A 14 -10.26 2.98 5.60
C THR A 14 -11.22 4.14 5.31
N SER A 15 -12.45 4.08 5.84
CA SER A 15 -13.42 5.17 5.70
C SER A 15 -12.98 6.46 6.41
N LEU A 16 -12.26 6.34 7.53
CA LEU A 16 -11.66 7.49 8.22
C LEU A 16 -10.53 8.13 7.41
N LEU A 17 -9.71 7.33 6.72
CA LEU A 17 -8.67 7.83 5.79
C LEU A 17 -9.29 8.64 4.65
N GLU A 18 -10.37 8.14 4.04
CA GLU A 18 -11.12 8.86 3.00
C GLU A 18 -11.67 10.21 3.50
N SER A 19 -12.07 10.25 4.76
CA SER A 19 -12.59 11.45 5.43
C SER A 19 -11.48 12.38 5.97
N LYS A 20 -10.19 12.08 5.69
CA LYS A 20 -9.02 12.80 6.20
C LYS A 20 -8.94 12.89 7.74
N ARG A 21 -9.52 11.92 8.46
CA ARG A 21 -9.52 11.83 9.93
C ARG A 21 -8.38 10.92 10.41
N PHE A 22 -7.14 11.34 10.17
CA PHE A 22 -5.96 10.48 10.31
C PHE A 22 -5.69 9.98 11.74
N ASP A 23 -5.86 10.84 12.75
CA ASP A 23 -5.64 10.46 14.15
C ASP A 23 -6.58 9.32 14.58
N GLU A 24 -7.85 9.41 14.18
CA GLU A 24 -8.84 8.37 14.46
C GLU A 24 -8.57 7.10 13.64
N ALA A 25 -8.15 7.25 12.38
CA ALA A 25 -7.77 6.13 11.53
C ALA A 25 -6.63 5.32 12.17
N ILE A 26 -5.62 5.98 12.73
CA ILE A 26 -4.51 5.33 13.45
C ILE A 26 -5.03 4.53 14.64
N LEU A 27 -5.89 5.12 15.48
CA LEU A 27 -6.43 4.44 16.66
C LEU A 27 -7.24 3.19 16.27
N VAL A 28 -8.10 3.32 15.27
CA VAL A 28 -8.94 2.20 14.79
C VAL A 28 -8.11 1.12 14.10
N ALA A 29 -7.10 1.49 13.30
CA ALA A 29 -6.20 0.53 12.67
C ALA A 29 -5.35 -0.26 13.69
N CYS A 30 -4.84 0.42 14.73
CA CYS A 30 -4.18 -0.25 15.85
C CYS A 30 -5.11 -1.23 16.58
N ALA A 31 -6.35 -0.81 16.87
CA ALA A 31 -7.34 -1.68 17.50
C ALA A 31 -7.67 -2.91 16.65
N ALA A 32 -7.75 -2.77 15.32
CA ALA A 32 -7.95 -3.88 14.40
C ALA A 32 -6.84 -4.94 14.52
N MET A 33 -5.57 -4.50 14.56
CA MET A 33 -4.43 -5.40 14.75
C MET A 33 -4.46 -6.09 16.11
N GLU A 34 -4.79 -5.38 17.19
CA GLU A 34 -4.89 -5.96 18.53
C GLU A 34 -6.00 -7.03 18.64
N VAL A 35 -7.17 -6.75 18.05
CA VAL A 35 -8.28 -7.72 17.99
C VAL A 35 -7.88 -8.94 17.19
N PHE A 36 -7.24 -8.76 16.03
CA PHE A 36 -6.75 -9.86 15.20
C PHE A 36 -5.73 -10.72 15.95
N GLN A 37 -4.75 -10.10 16.62
CA GLN A 37 -3.71 -10.79 17.38
C GLN A 37 -4.29 -11.67 18.50
N LYS A 38 -5.33 -11.20 19.19
CA LYS A 38 -6.04 -11.97 20.23
C LYS A 38 -6.78 -13.20 19.66
N GLN A 39 -7.11 -13.17 18.37
CA GLN A 39 -7.87 -14.22 17.68
C GLN A 39 -6.97 -15.21 16.93
N THR A 40 -5.69 -14.88 16.70
CA THR A 40 -4.73 -15.80 16.09
C THR A 40 -4.04 -16.67 17.16
N PRO A 41 -4.26 -17.99 17.18
CA PRO A 41 -3.47 -18.88 18.02
C PRO A 41 -2.01 -18.84 17.58
N THR A 42 -1.10 -18.79 18.55
CA THR A 42 0.34 -18.81 18.32
C THR A 42 0.73 -20.06 17.52
N ALA A 43 1.27 -19.82 16.31
CA ALA A 43 1.95 -20.79 15.45
C ALA A 43 1.09 -21.90 14.80
N GLU A 44 0.41 -21.56 13.70
CA GLU A 44 0.41 -22.42 12.53
C GLU A 44 0.94 -21.64 11.33
N LYS A 45 2.05 -22.11 10.74
CA LYS A 45 2.46 -21.70 9.40
C LYS A 45 1.40 -22.23 8.44
N VAL A 46 0.34 -21.45 8.25
CA VAL A 46 -0.67 -21.72 7.25
C VAL A 46 0.01 -21.65 5.89
N SER A 47 -0.14 -22.72 5.12
CA SER A 47 0.42 -22.84 3.78
C SER A 47 -0.10 -21.70 2.90
N LEU A 48 0.83 -20.92 2.36
CA LEU A 48 0.57 -19.86 1.38
C LEU A 48 0.04 -20.52 0.09
N CYS A 49 -1.27 -20.56 -0.07
CA CYS A 49 -1.85 -20.85 -1.38
C CYS A 49 -1.84 -19.55 -2.16
N GLY A 50 -1.16 -19.54 -3.31
CA GLY A 50 -0.92 -18.33 -4.08
C GLY A 50 -2.19 -17.71 -4.59
N ASN A 51 -2.67 -16.71 -3.86
CA ASN A 51 -3.91 -16.03 -4.16
C ASN A 51 -3.62 -14.54 -4.20
N ASP A 52 -3.76 -13.94 -5.39
CA ASP A 52 -3.64 -12.50 -5.64
C ASP A 52 -4.83 -11.73 -5.05
N PHE A 53 -5.32 -12.16 -3.89
CA PHE A 53 -6.54 -11.68 -3.28
C PHE A 53 -6.37 -10.25 -2.76
N VAL A 54 -5.18 -9.89 -2.28
CA VAL A 54 -4.90 -8.52 -1.85
C VAL A 54 -4.95 -7.58 -3.04
N ASP A 55 -4.32 -7.97 -4.16
CA ASP A 55 -4.39 -7.22 -5.42
C ASP A 55 -5.83 -7.08 -5.91
N GLN A 56 -6.64 -8.13 -5.83
CA GLN A 56 -8.07 -8.05 -6.17
C GLN A 56 -8.84 -7.08 -5.28
N CYS A 57 -8.53 -7.00 -3.98
CA CYS A 57 -9.14 -6.03 -3.07
C CYS A 57 -8.76 -4.60 -3.45
N MET A 58 -7.49 -4.35 -3.81
CA MET A 58 -7.02 -3.05 -4.28
C MET A 58 -7.70 -2.63 -5.59
N LEU A 59 -7.78 -3.55 -6.55
CA LEU A 59 -8.37 -3.31 -7.87
C LEU A 59 -9.89 -3.10 -7.84
N SER A 60 -10.59 -3.70 -6.87
CA SER A 60 -12.06 -3.61 -6.79
C SER A 60 -12.55 -2.20 -6.47
N ARG A 61 -11.72 -1.39 -5.80
CA ARG A 61 -12.06 -0.03 -5.35
C ARG A 61 -12.06 1.01 -6.48
N HIS A 62 -11.25 0.80 -7.51
CA HIS A 62 -11.08 1.76 -8.60
C HIS A 62 -12.22 1.77 -9.63
N ARG A 63 -13.23 0.90 -9.48
CA ARG A 63 -14.36 0.83 -10.42
C ARG A 63 -15.40 1.93 -10.24
N ASP A 64 -15.40 2.59 -9.08
CA ASP A 64 -16.49 3.50 -8.68
C ASP A 64 -16.07 4.98 -8.62
N CYS A 65 -14.81 5.32 -8.96
CA CYS A 65 -14.30 6.68 -8.89
C CYS A 65 -14.07 7.25 -10.31
N ASP A 66 -15.05 8.00 -10.83
CA ASP A 66 -14.88 8.88 -11.99
C ASP A 66 -14.09 10.12 -11.56
N CYS A 67 -12.76 10.03 -11.47
CA CYS A 67 -11.92 11.17 -11.14
C CYS A 67 -11.47 11.94 -12.39
N ASP A 68 -12.01 13.17 -12.55
CA ASP A 68 -11.49 14.23 -13.42
C ASP A 68 -10.07 14.64 -12.97
N SER A 69 -9.02 14.02 -13.52
CA SER A 69 -7.63 14.25 -13.11
C SER A 69 -6.99 15.40 -13.89
N ASN A 70 -6.97 16.62 -13.34
CA ASN A 70 -6.25 17.76 -13.91
C ASN A 70 -5.30 18.47 -12.93
N THR A 71 -4.96 17.85 -11.80
CA THR A 71 -3.96 18.35 -10.85
C THR A 71 -2.72 17.48 -10.90
N MET A 72 -1.73 17.92 -11.70
CA MET A 72 -0.45 17.25 -11.97
C MET A 72 0.66 17.63 -10.96
N ASP A 73 0.32 18.08 -9.75
CA ASP A 73 1.26 18.78 -8.86
C ASP A 73 1.60 18.07 -7.54
N GLU A 74 1.17 16.82 -7.32
CA GLU A 74 1.44 16.13 -6.06
C GLU A 74 2.27 14.86 -6.25
N GLU A 75 3.38 14.79 -5.50
CA GLU A 75 4.20 13.60 -5.27
C GLU A 75 3.30 12.40 -5.00
N TYR A 76 3.14 11.57 -6.04
CA TYR A 76 2.13 10.53 -6.05
C TYR A 76 2.44 9.47 -4.98
N THR A 77 1.69 9.56 -3.89
CA THR A 77 1.62 8.54 -2.85
C THR A 77 0.38 7.72 -3.09
N TYR A 78 0.41 6.42 -2.83
CA TYR A 78 -0.84 5.67 -2.76
C TYR A 78 -1.56 5.97 -1.45
N GLU A 79 -2.74 6.59 -1.53
CA GLU A 79 -3.45 7.15 -0.36
C GLU A 79 -4.70 6.35 0.05
N HIS A 80 -4.98 5.23 -0.61
CA HIS A 80 -6.25 4.52 -0.41
C HIS A 80 -6.10 3.31 0.53
N GLY A 81 -6.96 3.21 1.54
CA GLY A 81 -7.01 2.01 2.37
C GLY A 81 -7.61 0.82 1.62
N ILE A 82 -7.11 -0.37 1.92
CA ILE A 82 -7.59 -1.64 1.36
C ILE A 82 -8.78 -2.14 2.18
N VAL A 83 -9.93 -2.25 1.53
CA VAL A 83 -11.16 -2.79 2.14
C VAL A 83 -11.17 -4.31 2.00
N LEU A 84 -11.37 -5.01 3.12
CA LEU A 84 -11.48 -6.47 3.13
C LEU A 84 -12.95 -6.90 3.15
N PRO A 85 -13.34 -7.92 2.36
CA PRO A 85 -14.64 -8.55 2.50
C PRO A 85 -14.86 -9.13 3.91
N LEU A 86 -16.07 -8.99 4.47
CA LEU A 86 -16.39 -9.46 5.82
C LEU A 86 -16.30 -10.99 5.99
N ASN A 87 -16.33 -11.73 4.88
CA ASN A 87 -16.20 -13.17 4.82
C ASN A 87 -14.75 -13.64 4.62
N THR A 88 -13.76 -12.74 4.60
CA THR A 88 -12.34 -13.13 4.55
C THR A 88 -11.97 -13.86 5.83
N MET A 89 -11.47 -15.08 5.68
CA MET A 89 -11.04 -15.93 6.80
C MET A 89 -9.54 -16.26 6.75
N ASP A 90 -8.84 -15.81 5.71
CA ASP A 90 -7.43 -16.11 5.53
C ASP A 90 -6.57 -15.10 6.29
N GLY A 91 -5.91 -15.57 7.36
CA GLY A 91 -5.00 -14.75 8.15
C GLY A 91 -3.79 -14.27 7.34
N THR A 92 -3.38 -14.99 6.28
CA THR A 92 -2.26 -14.60 5.41
C THR A 92 -2.61 -13.39 4.53
N VAL A 93 -3.89 -13.18 4.25
CA VAL A 93 -4.42 -11.98 3.57
C VAL A 93 -4.70 -10.87 4.57
N ILE A 94 -5.33 -11.19 5.70
CA ILE A 94 -5.78 -10.19 6.67
C ILE A 94 -4.58 -9.47 7.30
N THR A 95 -3.57 -10.22 7.76
CA THR A 95 -2.42 -9.66 8.47
C THR A 95 -1.69 -8.55 7.69
N PRO A 96 -1.23 -8.77 6.44
CA PRO A 96 -0.52 -7.73 5.70
C PRO A 96 -1.43 -6.52 5.38
N VAL A 97 -2.73 -6.73 5.14
CA VAL A 97 -3.67 -5.62 4.90
C VAL A 97 -3.88 -4.77 6.16
N LEU A 98 -4.01 -5.37 7.34
CA LEU A 98 -4.12 -4.62 8.60
C LEU A 98 -2.85 -3.80 8.86
N ILE A 99 -1.68 -4.39 8.65
CA ILE A 99 -0.38 -3.70 8.82
C ILE A 99 -0.26 -2.56 7.81
N PHE A 100 -0.61 -2.79 6.54
CA PHE A 100 -0.59 -1.80 5.49
C PHE A 100 -1.49 -0.60 5.80
N ASN A 101 -2.77 -0.82 6.14
CA ASN A 101 -3.69 0.28 6.43
C ASN A 101 -3.27 1.07 7.69
N CYS A 102 -2.63 0.40 8.65
CA CYS A 102 -2.02 1.06 9.79
C CYS A 102 -0.81 1.93 9.37
N ALA A 103 0.08 1.40 8.53
CA ALA A 103 1.21 2.13 7.97
C ALA A 103 0.74 3.38 7.21
N LEU A 104 -0.27 3.21 6.36
CA LEU A 104 -0.89 4.28 5.58
C LEU A 104 -1.49 5.36 6.47
N SER A 105 -2.18 4.99 7.54
CA SER A 105 -2.73 5.95 8.50
C SER A 105 -1.64 6.82 9.13
N HIS A 106 -0.49 6.24 9.47
CA HIS A 106 0.66 7.01 9.97
C HIS A 106 1.29 7.88 8.88
N HIS A 107 1.45 7.36 7.65
CA HIS A 107 2.02 8.10 6.53
C HIS A 107 1.20 9.35 6.21
N LEU A 108 -0.12 9.19 6.05
CA LEU A 108 -1.01 10.32 5.73
C LEU A 108 -1.13 11.31 6.89
N ALA A 109 -1.12 10.84 8.15
CA ALA A 109 -1.05 11.74 9.31
C ALA A 109 0.23 12.60 9.30
N ALA A 110 1.38 12.01 8.94
CA ALA A 110 2.64 12.73 8.86
C ALA A 110 2.62 13.86 7.81
N ARG A 111 2.01 13.60 6.65
CA ARG A 111 1.87 14.57 5.55
C ARG A 111 0.96 15.75 5.92
N HIS A 112 -0.02 15.53 6.78
CA HIS A 112 -0.96 16.56 7.22
C HIS A 112 -0.55 17.22 8.55
N CYS A 113 0.60 16.87 9.11
CA CYS A 113 1.12 17.46 10.32
C CYS A 113 1.79 18.81 9.99
N ASN A 114 1.00 19.90 9.98
CA ASN A 114 1.42 21.21 9.45
C ASN A 114 2.53 21.93 10.25
N ASP A 115 2.80 21.58 11.51
CA ASP A 115 3.61 22.45 12.40
C ASP A 115 4.73 21.77 13.20
N HIS A 116 4.91 20.45 13.09
CA HIS A 116 5.86 19.73 13.93
C HIS A 116 6.70 18.73 13.14
N ALA A 117 7.86 19.19 12.65
CA ALA A 117 8.86 18.35 11.97
C ALA A 117 9.19 17.06 12.76
N ILE A 118 9.28 17.16 14.09
CA ILE A 118 9.53 16.02 14.98
C ILE A 118 8.36 15.03 14.97
N CYS A 119 7.12 15.51 15.00
CA CYS A 119 5.92 14.68 15.00
C CYS A 119 5.75 13.97 13.65
N SER A 120 5.94 14.71 12.55
CA SER A 120 5.93 14.16 11.19
C SER A 120 7.00 13.07 11.03
N GLN A 121 8.24 13.32 11.48
CA GLN A 121 9.31 12.32 11.43
C GLN A 121 9.00 11.07 12.24
N HIS A 122 8.36 11.19 13.41
CA HIS A 122 7.95 10.04 14.21
C HIS A 122 6.93 9.16 13.46
N PHE A 123 5.92 9.78 12.86
CA PHE A 123 4.91 9.08 12.07
C PHE A 123 5.51 8.41 10.83
N LEU A 124 6.40 9.09 10.09
CA LEU A 124 7.08 8.55 8.92
C LEU A 124 7.91 7.31 9.25
N ASN A 125 8.72 7.36 10.32
CA ASN A 125 9.51 6.21 10.76
C ASN A 125 8.63 5.01 11.14
N LYS A 126 7.47 5.26 11.76
CA LYS A 126 6.54 4.19 12.13
C LYS A 126 5.85 3.61 10.89
N ALA A 127 5.42 4.46 9.96
CA ALA A 127 4.87 4.04 8.67
C ALA A 127 5.87 3.17 7.90
N GLN A 128 7.12 3.61 7.76
CA GLN A 128 8.18 2.85 7.09
C GLN A 128 8.36 1.46 7.70
N ARG A 129 8.46 1.35 9.03
CA ARG A 129 8.61 0.06 9.72
C ARG A 129 7.44 -0.89 9.46
N LEU A 130 6.21 -0.36 9.47
CA LEU A 130 5.02 -1.15 9.21
C LEU A 130 4.95 -1.57 7.74
N TYR A 131 5.28 -0.70 6.80
CA TYR A 131 5.36 -1.05 5.38
C TYR A 131 6.39 -2.15 5.12
N THR A 132 7.60 -2.05 5.68
CA THR A 132 8.60 -3.11 5.58
C THR A 132 8.08 -4.43 6.16
N LEU A 133 7.40 -4.40 7.31
CA LEU A 133 6.80 -5.59 7.89
C LEU A 133 5.71 -6.22 7.00
N ALA A 134 4.87 -5.40 6.36
CA ALA A 134 3.86 -5.88 5.42
C ALA A 134 4.48 -6.49 4.16
N TYR A 135 5.57 -5.89 3.66
CA TYR A 135 6.33 -6.38 2.51
C TYR A 135 6.99 -7.73 2.80
N ASP A 136 7.67 -7.86 3.95
CA ASP A 136 8.38 -9.08 4.36
C ASP A 136 7.44 -10.28 4.60
N GLN A 137 6.13 -10.04 4.73
CA GLN A 137 5.11 -11.08 4.87
C GLN A 137 4.59 -11.60 3.52
N GLN A 138 4.95 -10.97 2.40
CA GLN A 138 4.51 -11.40 1.07
C GLN A 138 5.47 -12.44 0.49
N ASP A 139 4.90 -13.36 -0.29
CA ASP A 139 5.68 -14.21 -1.18
C ASP A 139 6.08 -13.41 -2.42
N GLN A 140 7.31 -13.58 -2.94
CA GLN A 140 7.87 -12.70 -3.98
C GLN A 140 7.04 -12.68 -5.26
N ASP A 141 6.35 -13.77 -5.56
CA ASP A 141 5.60 -13.95 -6.81
C ASP A 141 4.09 -13.67 -6.67
N GLN A 142 3.64 -13.12 -5.53
CA GLN A 142 2.21 -12.91 -5.26
C GLN A 142 1.90 -11.48 -4.86
N ASN A 143 0.69 -11.02 -5.17
CA ASN A 143 0.21 -9.68 -4.82
C ASN A 143 1.19 -8.57 -5.29
N MET A 144 1.62 -8.65 -6.55
CA MET A 144 2.62 -7.74 -7.11
C MET A 144 2.20 -6.27 -7.06
N ILE A 145 0.90 -5.96 -7.23
CA ILE A 145 0.40 -4.59 -7.11
C ILE A 145 0.58 -4.10 -5.68
N PHE A 146 0.18 -4.90 -4.70
CA PHE A 146 0.33 -4.58 -3.29
C PHE A 146 1.79 -4.32 -2.92
N GLN A 147 2.70 -5.18 -3.36
CA GLN A 147 4.13 -4.98 -3.16
C GLN A 147 4.63 -3.70 -3.82
N ALA A 148 4.23 -3.42 -5.07
CA ALA A 148 4.62 -2.21 -5.79
C ALA A 148 4.18 -0.94 -5.05
N VAL A 149 2.93 -0.92 -4.55
CA VAL A 149 2.41 0.18 -3.74
C VAL A 149 3.22 0.37 -2.45
N ILE A 150 3.60 -0.71 -1.76
CA ILE A 150 4.42 -0.61 -0.56
C ILE A 150 5.79 -0.01 -0.89
N VAL A 151 6.45 -0.48 -1.95
CA VAL A 151 7.77 0.01 -2.38
C VAL A 151 7.71 1.49 -2.74
N ASP A 152 6.67 1.91 -3.47
CA ASP A 152 6.44 3.32 -3.83
C ASP A 152 6.30 4.20 -2.57
N ASN A 153 5.42 3.79 -1.64
CA ASN A 153 5.20 4.52 -0.39
C ASN A 153 6.46 4.58 0.49
N ILE A 154 7.28 3.51 0.54
CA ILE A 154 8.58 3.54 1.23
C ILE A 154 9.54 4.52 0.55
N GLY A 155 9.61 4.52 -0.79
CA GLY A 155 10.44 5.44 -1.57
C GLY A 155 10.11 6.91 -1.27
N VAL A 156 8.82 7.26 -1.28
CA VAL A 156 8.33 8.59 -0.91
C VAL A 156 8.73 8.95 0.53
N ILE A 157 8.51 8.05 1.50
CA ILE A 157 8.89 8.31 2.90
C ILE A 157 10.40 8.57 3.03
N ARG A 158 11.23 7.76 2.37
CA ARG A 158 12.70 7.91 2.40
C ARG A 158 13.14 9.24 1.82
N LYS A 159 12.52 9.67 0.73
CA LYS A 159 12.77 10.98 0.10
C LYS A 159 12.39 12.11 1.06
N ILE A 160 11.22 12.06 1.70
CA ILE A 160 10.80 13.05 2.71
C ILE A 160 11.78 13.11 3.90
N LEU A 161 12.34 11.97 4.29
CA LEU A 161 13.34 11.87 5.36
C LEU A 161 14.76 12.32 4.95
N GLY A 162 14.96 12.71 3.68
CA GLY A 162 16.27 13.14 3.15
C GLY A 162 17.22 11.99 2.78
N ASN A 163 16.71 10.75 2.73
CA ASN A 163 17.49 9.56 2.37
C ASN A 163 17.40 9.29 0.86
N GLU A 164 17.95 10.21 0.05
CA GLU A 164 17.79 10.21 -1.42
C GLU A 164 18.29 8.93 -2.10
N GLU A 165 19.45 8.39 -1.69
CA GLU A 165 20.01 7.16 -2.27
C GLU A 165 19.09 5.96 -2.03
N GLU A 166 18.56 5.82 -0.81
CA GLU A 166 17.64 4.73 -0.49
C GLU A 166 16.27 4.89 -1.17
N ALA A 167 15.82 6.14 -1.39
CA ALA A 167 14.61 6.44 -2.13
C ALA A 167 14.78 6.07 -3.61
N GLN A 168 15.91 6.44 -4.22
CA GLN A 168 16.24 6.08 -5.60
C GLN A 168 16.25 4.56 -5.78
N ALA A 169 16.87 3.82 -4.85
CA ALA A 169 16.86 2.36 -4.89
C ALA A 169 15.43 1.76 -4.85
N CYS A 170 14.51 2.37 -4.08
CA CYS A 170 13.10 1.97 -4.08
C CYS A 170 12.45 2.21 -5.45
N PHE A 171 12.67 3.36 -6.07
CA PHE A 171 12.07 3.68 -7.37
C PHE A 171 12.65 2.84 -8.51
N GLU A 172 13.92 2.48 -8.47
CA GLU A 172 14.55 1.54 -9.41
C GLU A 172 13.98 0.13 -9.27
N HIS A 173 13.79 -0.33 -8.02
CA HIS A 173 13.13 -1.61 -7.73
C HIS A 173 11.68 -1.61 -8.23
N LEU A 174 10.91 -0.54 -7.93
CA LEU A 174 9.56 -0.36 -8.42
C LEU A 174 9.50 -0.40 -9.96
N THR A 175 10.40 0.30 -10.63
CA THR A 175 10.50 0.28 -12.11
C THR A 175 10.71 -1.14 -12.62
N SER A 176 11.60 -1.90 -11.98
CA SER A 176 11.88 -3.29 -12.35
C SER A 176 10.65 -4.19 -12.15
N MET A 177 9.91 -4.01 -11.05
CA MET A 177 8.66 -4.72 -10.79
C MET A 177 7.58 -4.40 -11.83
N LEU A 178 7.40 -3.13 -12.19
CA LEU A 178 6.44 -2.75 -13.23
C LEU A 178 6.82 -3.29 -14.59
N MET A 179 8.10 -3.26 -14.96
CA MET A 179 8.58 -3.85 -16.20
C MET A 179 8.27 -5.34 -16.22
N MET A 180 8.57 -6.07 -15.14
CA MET A 180 8.24 -7.49 -15.04
C MET A 180 6.73 -7.75 -15.17
N MET A 181 5.89 -6.95 -14.49
CA MET A 181 4.43 -7.02 -14.67
C MET A 181 4.00 -6.78 -16.11
N ILE A 182 4.61 -5.83 -16.84
CA ILE A 182 4.28 -5.61 -18.26
C ILE A 182 4.70 -6.81 -19.10
N TYR A 183 5.94 -7.28 -18.97
CA TYR A 183 6.47 -8.39 -19.76
C TYR A 183 5.71 -9.71 -19.55
N CYS A 184 5.41 -10.06 -18.29
CA CYS A 184 4.65 -11.28 -18.00
C CYS A 184 3.22 -11.26 -18.54
N THR A 185 2.68 -10.09 -18.90
CA THR A 185 1.33 -9.95 -19.44
C THR A 185 1.24 -10.06 -20.96
N GLU A 186 2.38 -10.04 -21.67
CA GLU A 186 2.41 -10.08 -23.15
C GLU A 186 2.41 -11.51 -23.72
N ASP A 187 2.92 -12.50 -22.98
CA ASP A 187 2.99 -13.90 -23.44
C ASP A 187 1.66 -14.67 -23.29
N ASP A 188 0.73 -14.18 -22.46
CA ASP A 188 -0.53 -14.86 -22.15
C ASP A 188 -1.68 -14.41 -23.09
N SER A 189 -1.49 -14.63 -24.39
CA SER A 189 -2.41 -14.25 -25.48
C SER A 189 -3.83 -14.89 -25.45
N CYS A 190 -4.19 -15.61 -24.38
CA CYS A 190 -5.43 -16.40 -24.29
C CYS A 190 -6.46 -15.91 -23.27
N LEU A 191 -6.15 -14.92 -22.42
CA LEU A 191 -7.08 -14.42 -21.40
C LEU A 191 -7.23 -12.90 -21.50
N GLY A 192 -8.48 -12.43 -21.46
CA GLY A 192 -8.90 -11.07 -21.85
C GLY A 192 -8.25 -9.91 -21.10
N GLU A 193 -8.63 -8.69 -21.52
CA GLU A 193 -8.13 -7.38 -21.04
C GLU A 193 -7.47 -7.42 -19.67
N ASN A 194 -6.15 -7.25 -19.68
CA ASN A 194 -5.34 -7.41 -18.50
C ASN A 194 -5.55 -6.23 -17.53
N LYS A 195 -6.31 -6.46 -16.46
CA LYS A 195 -6.60 -5.46 -15.41
C LYS A 195 -5.34 -4.84 -14.81
N TYR A 196 -4.22 -5.59 -14.77
CA TYR A 196 -2.94 -5.09 -14.29
C TYR A 196 -2.41 -3.98 -15.21
N ARG A 197 -2.57 -4.13 -16.53
CA ARG A 197 -2.09 -3.14 -17.52
C ARG A 197 -2.76 -1.78 -17.34
N GLN A 198 -4.06 -1.73 -17.06
CA GLN A 198 -4.78 -0.48 -16.82
C GLN A 198 -4.27 0.24 -15.56
N HIS A 199 -3.94 -0.50 -14.50
CA HIS A 199 -3.38 0.06 -13.28
C HIS A 199 -1.94 0.56 -13.44
N VAL A 200 -1.10 -0.24 -14.11
CA VAL A 200 0.31 0.09 -14.34
C VAL A 200 0.45 1.30 -15.29
N GLN A 201 -0.37 1.38 -16.34
CA GLN A 201 -0.27 2.46 -17.34
C GLN A 201 -0.79 3.82 -16.83
N GLY A 202 -1.72 3.84 -15.87
CA GLY A 202 -2.27 5.08 -15.32
C GLY A 202 -1.47 5.60 -14.13
N PHE A 203 -1.64 4.93 -12.99
CA PHE A 203 -1.12 5.40 -11.70
C PHE A 203 0.41 5.32 -11.64
N PHE A 204 0.98 4.14 -11.87
CA PHE A 204 2.38 3.92 -11.55
C PHE A 204 3.37 4.58 -12.53
N TRP A 205 3.01 4.67 -13.82
CA TRP A 205 3.91 5.25 -14.82
C TRP A 205 4.11 6.76 -14.63
N MET A 206 3.09 7.46 -14.13
CA MET A 206 3.20 8.89 -13.81
C MET A 206 4.13 9.11 -12.62
N ASN A 207 3.98 8.31 -11.54
CA ASN A 207 4.82 8.40 -10.33
C ASN A 207 6.31 8.21 -10.64
N ILE A 208 6.64 7.20 -11.45
CA ILE A 208 8.03 6.89 -11.78
C ILE A 208 8.64 8.03 -12.60
N LEU A 209 7.93 8.51 -13.63
CA LEU A 209 8.47 9.55 -14.50
C LEU A 209 8.70 10.88 -13.77
N GLU A 210 7.84 11.24 -12.82
CA GLU A 210 8.00 12.46 -12.03
C GLU A 210 9.09 12.32 -10.97
N ASN A 211 9.11 11.21 -10.21
CA ASN A 211 10.12 11.02 -9.18
C ASN A 211 11.53 10.90 -9.77
N GLN A 212 11.70 10.19 -10.89
CA GLN A 212 12.98 10.11 -11.60
C GLN A 212 13.44 11.47 -12.17
N ARG A 213 12.51 12.32 -12.62
CA ARG A 213 12.85 13.69 -13.06
C ARG A 213 13.29 14.58 -11.90
N SER A 214 12.68 14.43 -10.72
CA SER A 214 13.06 15.21 -9.53
C SER A 214 14.45 14.86 -8.97
N LEU A 215 14.95 13.67 -9.27
CA LEU A 215 16.24 13.15 -8.80
C LEU A 215 17.37 13.37 -9.83
N ALA A 216 17.06 13.84 -11.03
CA ALA A 216 18.07 14.16 -12.03
C ALA A 216 18.83 15.44 -11.63
N PRO A 217 20.19 15.44 -11.64
CA PRO A 217 20.96 16.64 -11.33
C PRO A 217 20.61 17.75 -12.36
N ALA A 218 20.39 18.97 -11.86
CA ALA A 218 20.14 20.14 -12.70
C ALA A 218 21.30 20.31 -13.70
N ALA A 219 21.00 20.09 -14.98
CA ALA A 219 21.95 20.20 -16.08
C ALA A 219 22.35 21.65 -16.38
#